data_AF-B2J4N5-F1
#
_entry.id   AF-B2J4N5-F1
#
_cell.length_a   1.000
_cell.length_b   1.000
_cell.length_c   1.000
_cell.angle_alpha   90.00
_cell.angle_beta   90.00
_cell.angle_gamma   90.00
#
_symmetry.space_group_name_H-M   'P 1'
#
loop_
_entity.id
_entity.type
_entity.pdbx_description
1 polymer ?
#
loop_
_entity_poly.entity_id
_entity_poly.type
_entity_poly.pdbx_seq_one_letter_code
_entity_poly.pdbx_strand_id
1 'polypeptide(L)'
;MNAIVLSAPKFRSGQKVEFIGGEGIIKNYRPQSGSWVYLLEMPMGLEPEMGRVGYETMIWLYEVDIYSPLNNFPQNKMLNHEQKYHL
;
A
#
# COMPACT_ATOMS: atom_id res chain seq x y z
N MET A 1 20.39 23.30 7.66
CA MET A 1 19.94 21.92 7.40
C MET A 1 18.45 21.97 7.15
N ASN A 2 17.98 21.67 5.93
CA ASN A 2 16.54 21.61 5.66
C ASN A 2 16.03 20.28 6.20
N ALA A 3 15.19 20.33 7.25
CA ALA A 3 14.52 19.15 7.75
C ALA A 3 13.41 18.78 6.75
N ILE A 4 13.56 17.62 6.09
CA ILE A 4 12.49 17.07 5.28
C ILE A 4 11.46 16.50 6.26
N VAL A 5 10.35 17.20 6.42
CA VAL A 5 9.21 16.70 7.21
C VAL A 5 8.55 15.61 6.39
N LEU A 6 8.85 14.36 6.74
CA LEU A 6 8.18 13.19 6.18
C LEU A 6 6.73 13.15 6.67
N SER A 7 5.79 13.09 5.74
CA SER A 7 4.38 12.82 6.04
C SER A 7 4.22 11.45 6.71
N ALA A 8 3.10 11.24 7.39
CA ALA A 8 2.77 9.93 7.95
C ALA A 8 2.77 8.83 6.86
N PRO A 9 3.15 7.58 7.19
CA PRO A 9 3.17 6.48 6.23
C PRO A 9 1.76 6.22 5.68
N LYS A 10 1.65 6.01 4.37
CA LYS A 10 0.37 5.74 3.70
C LYS A 10 -0.23 4.38 4.08
N PHE A 11 0.61 3.36 4.23
CA PHE A 11 0.19 1.99 4.57
C PHE A 11 0.61 1.61 6.00
N ARG A 12 -0.13 0.69 6.61
CA ARG A 12 0.15 0.18 7.97
C ARG A 12 0.45 -1.31 7.97
N SER A 13 1.18 -1.78 8.99
CA SER A 13 1.41 -3.21 9.19
C SER A 13 0.09 -3.98 9.30
N GLY A 14 0.02 -5.16 8.70
CA GLY A 14 -1.17 -6.00 8.55
C GLY A 14 -2.06 -5.64 7.36
N GLN A 15 -1.80 -4.53 6.66
CA GLN A 15 -2.62 -4.13 5.51
C GLN A 15 -2.26 -4.95 4.27
N LYS A 16 -3.29 -5.46 3.57
CA LYS A 16 -3.14 -6.04 2.24
C LYS A 16 -2.94 -4.93 1.20
N VAL A 17 -1.96 -5.10 0.33
CA VAL A 17 -1.58 -4.16 -0.73
C VAL A 17 -1.30 -4.89 -2.04
N GLU A 18 -1.32 -4.13 -3.14
CA GLU A 18 -0.95 -4.60 -4.48
C GLU A 18 0.30 -3.86 -4.96
N PHE A 19 1.10 -4.48 -5.81
CA PHE A 19 2.27 -3.88 -6.44
C PHE A 19 2.55 -4.55 -7.78
N ILE A 20 3.49 -4.01 -8.56
CA ILE A 20 3.92 -4.64 -9.82
C ILE A 20 4.68 -5.94 -9.48
N GLY A 21 3.96 -7.07 -9.52
CA GLY A 21 4.46 -8.38 -9.12
C GLY A 21 3.45 -9.23 -8.35
N GLY A 22 2.37 -8.63 -7.85
CA GLY A 22 1.27 -9.35 -7.20
C GLY A 22 0.69 -8.60 -6.00
N GLU A 23 0.20 -9.38 -5.04
CA GLU A 23 -0.34 -8.89 -3.78
C GLU A 23 0.58 -9.28 -2.61
N GLY A 24 0.53 -8.48 -1.54
CA GLY A 24 1.30 -8.76 -0.32
C GLY A 24 0.67 -8.11 0.91
N ILE A 25 1.19 -8.48 2.08
CA ILE A 25 0.79 -7.94 3.37
C ILE A 25 1.96 -7.11 3.92
N ILE A 26 1.69 -5.86 4.29
CA ILE A 26 2.69 -5.01 4.93
C ILE A 26 3.07 -5.62 6.29
N LYS A 27 4.34 -5.94 6.49
CA LYS A 27 4.88 -6.39 7.78
C LYS A 27 5.53 -5.27 8.55
N ASN A 28 6.26 -4.40 7.85
CA ASN A 28 7.01 -3.30 8.47
C ASN A 28 7.15 -2.13 7.49
N TYR A 29 7.55 -0.96 7.99
CA TYR A 29 7.86 0.21 7.19
C TYR A 29 8.88 1.09 7.89
N ARG A 30 9.70 1.80 7.10
CA ARG A 30 10.69 2.75 7.62
C ARG A 30 10.85 3.93 6.67
N PRO A 31 11.22 5.11 7.19
CA PRO A 31 11.59 6.23 6.34
C PRO A 31 12.91 5.94 5.61
N GLN A 32 12.98 6.27 4.32
CA GLN A 32 14.18 6.16 3.50
C GLN A 32 14.19 7.25 2.42
N SER A 33 15.25 8.07 2.37
CA SER A 33 15.49 9.10 1.36
C SER A 33 14.31 10.08 1.13
N GLY A 34 13.62 10.49 2.21
CA GLY A 34 12.46 11.40 2.09
C GLY A 34 11.17 10.75 1.62
N SER A 35 11.13 9.42 1.53
CA SER A 35 9.92 8.62 1.31
C SER A 35 9.80 7.49 2.33
N TRP A 36 8.79 6.64 2.19
CA TRP A 36 8.61 5.42 2.97
C TRP A 36 8.96 4.20 2.13
N VAL A 37 9.64 3.25 2.75
CA VAL A 37 9.78 1.89 2.21
C VAL A 37 9.03 0.92 3.10
N TYR A 38 8.46 -0.09 2.48
CA TYR A 38 7.59 -1.07 3.11
C TYR A 38 8.11 -2.48 2.87
N LEU A 39 8.12 -3.29 3.92
CA LEU A 39 8.37 -4.72 3.84
C LEU A 39 7.05 -5.42 3.60
N LEU A 40 6.90 -6.05 2.45
CA LEU A 40 5.74 -6.85 2.08
C LEU A 40 6.08 -8.32 2.25
N GLU A 41 5.15 -9.09 2.82
CA GLU A 41 5.14 -10.55 2.73
C GLU A 41 4.14 -10.97 1.65
N MET A 42 4.63 -11.67 0.63
CA MET A 42 3.84 -12.25 -0.44
C MET A 42 3.27 -13.61 0.02
N PRO A 43 2.04 -13.96 -0.37
CA PRO A 43 1.49 -15.27 -0.07
C PRO A 43 2.35 -16.37 -0.70
N MET A 44 2.72 -17.39 0.08
CA MET A 44 3.36 -18.57 -0.47
C MET A 44 2.37 -19.28 -1.40
N GLY A 45 2.72 -19.39 -2.67
CA GLY A 45 2.03 -20.28 -3.61
C GLY A 45 2.24 -21.74 -3.23
N LEU A 46 1.53 -22.65 -3.91
CA LEU A 46 1.78 -24.09 -3.78
C LEU A 46 3.26 -24.37 -4.08
N GLU A 47 3.91 -25.15 -3.22
CA GLU A 47 5.31 -25.54 -3.44
C GLU A 47 5.44 -26.16 -4.84
N PRO A 48 6.32 -25.64 -5.70
CA PRO A 48 6.52 -26.21 -7.01
C PRO A 48 7.10 -27.63 -6.87
N GLU A 49 6.69 -28.52 -7.77
CA GLU A 49 7.16 -29.90 -7.85
C GLU A 49 8.63 -29.95 -8.32
N MET A 50 9.54 -29.65 -7.38
CA MET A 50 11.02 -29.58 -7.51
C MET A 50 11.59 -28.59 -8.55
N GLY A 51 12.68 -27.91 -8.18
CA GLY A 51 13.58 -27.25 -9.15
C GLY A 51 13.54 -25.73 -9.27
N ARG A 52 12.76 -25.00 -8.45
CA ARG A 52 12.90 -23.54 -8.31
C ARG A 52 13.45 -23.18 -6.94
N VAL A 53 14.69 -22.68 -6.89
CA VAL A 53 15.29 -22.13 -5.67
C VAL A 53 14.86 -20.66 -5.57
N GLY A 54 14.07 -20.35 -4.54
CA GLY A 54 13.66 -18.99 -4.20
C GLY A 54 12.47 -18.99 -3.25
N TYR A 55 12.73 -19.11 -1.94
CA TYR A 55 11.72 -18.96 -0.87
C TYR A 55 11.63 -17.51 -0.37
N GLU A 56 12.01 -16.54 -1.20
CA GLU A 56 11.95 -15.11 -0.85
C GLU A 56 10.49 -14.66 -0.86
N THR A 57 9.83 -14.82 0.27
CA THR A 57 8.44 -14.39 0.50
C THR A 57 8.35 -12.93 0.90
N MET A 58 9.48 -12.25 1.11
CA MET A 58 9.51 -10.88 1.61
C MET A 58 10.28 -9.95 0.68
N ILE A 59 9.72 -8.77 0.42
CA ILE A 59 10.32 -7.76 -0.46
C ILE A 59 10.19 -6.37 0.15
N TRP A 60 11.22 -5.54 -0.01
CA TRP A 60 11.16 -4.12 0.29
C TRP A 60 10.79 -3.32 -0.95
N LEU A 61 9.74 -2.51 -0.87
CA LEU A 61 9.26 -1.66 -1.96
C LEU A 61 9.09 -0.21 -1.50
N TYR A 62 9.25 0.74 -2.43
CA TYR A 62 8.97 2.14 -2.15
C TYR A 62 7.45 2.39 -2.13
N GLU A 63 7.03 3.43 -1.41
CA GLU A 63 5.63 3.84 -1.31
C GLU A 63 4.96 4.04 -2.68
N VAL A 64 5.72 4.47 -3.69
CA VAL A 64 5.23 4.71 -5.06
C VAL A 64 4.90 3.43 -5.82
N ASP A 65 5.53 2.32 -5.47
CA ASP A 65 5.35 1.02 -6.13
C ASP A 65 4.17 0.22 -5.53
N ILE A 66 3.52 0.77 -4.50
CA ILE A 66 2.48 0.09 -3.72
C ILE A 66 1.14 0.80 -3.91
N TYR A 67 0.11 0.00 -4.18
CA TYR A 67 -1.26 0.43 -4.40
C TYR A 67 -2.18 -0.16 -3.33
N SER A 68 -3.19 0.61 -2.93
CA SER A 68 -4.28 0.08 -2.10
C SER A 68 -5.14 -0.83 -2.97
N PRO A 69 -5.50 -2.04 -2.51
CA PRO A 69 -6.46 -2.87 -3.20
C PRO A 69 -7.79 -2.13 -3.10
N LEU A 70 -8.29 -1.74 -4.26
CA LEU A 70 -9.41 -0.82 -4.44
C LEU A 70 -10.53 -1.10 -3.41
N ASN A 71 -10.73 -0.21 -2.42
CA ASN A 71 -12.04 -0.14 -1.79
C ASN A 71 -12.92 0.53 -2.85
N ASN A 72 -13.81 -0.26 -3.47
CA ASN A 72 -14.87 0.24 -4.34
C ASN A 72 -15.71 1.26 -3.58
N PHE A 73 -15.30 2.52 -3.55
CA PHE A 73 -16.19 3.62 -3.22
C PHE A 73 -17.05 3.87 -4.46
N PRO A 74 -18.39 3.74 -4.38
CA PRO A 74 -19.25 4.12 -5.51
C PRO A 74 -18.99 5.60 -5.82
N GLN A 75 -18.70 5.88 -7.08
CA GLN A 75 -18.27 7.18 -7.60
C GLN A 75 -19.39 8.24 -7.64
N ASN A 76 -20.49 8.06 -6.88
CA ASN A 76 -21.67 8.90 -7.00
C ASN A 76 -22.09 9.50 -5.65
N LYS A 77 -21.52 10.66 -5.30
CA LYS A 77 -22.27 11.74 -4.63
C LYS A 77 -21.52 13.07 -4.70
N MET A 78 -21.44 13.62 -5.91
CA MET A 78 -21.53 15.07 -6.09
C MET A 78 -22.83 15.35 -6.84
N LEU A 79 -23.85 15.79 -6.10
CA LEU A 79 -24.92 16.63 -6.64
C LEU A 79 -25.42 17.51 -5.50
N ASN A 80 -25.09 18.79 -5.63
CA ASN A 80 -25.65 19.92 -4.91
C ASN A 80 -27.17 19.82 -4.86
N HIS A 81 -27.78 19.99 -3.69
CA HIS A 81 -28.87 20.96 -3.48
C HIS A 81 -29.31 20.95 -2.02
N GLU A 82 -28.92 21.97 -1.24
CA GLU A 82 -29.82 22.68 -0.33
C GLU A 82 -29.08 23.78 0.46
N GLN A 83 -28.64 24.80 -0.28
CA GLN A 83 -28.63 26.16 0.26
C GLN A 83 -30.07 26.70 0.17
N LYS A 84 -30.83 26.56 1.24
CA LYS A 84 -32.07 27.29 1.61
C LYS A 84 -32.57 26.56 2.87
N TYR A 85 -32.66 27.15 4.05
CA TYR A 85 -33.28 28.42 4.38
C TYR A 85 -32.57 29.08 5.56
N HIS A 86 -32.16 30.33 5.35
CA HIS A 86 -31.95 31.31 6.39
C HIS A 86 -33.24 32.13 6.47
N LEU A 87 -33.94 32.05 7.60
CA LEU A 87 -34.82 33.06 8.20
C LEU A 87 -35.07 32.67 9.65
#